data_AF-X0TW17-F1
#
_entry.id   AF-X0TW17-F1
#
_cell.length_a   1.000
_cell.length_b   1.000
_cell.length_c   1.000
_cell.angle_alpha   90.00
_cell.angle_beta   90.00
_cell.angle_gamma   90.00
#
_symmetry.space_group_name_H-M   'P 1'
#
loop_
_entity.id
_entity.type
_entity.pdbx_description
1 polymer ?
#
loop_
_entity_poly.entity_id
_entity_poly.type
_entity_poly.pdbx_seq_one_letter_code
_entity_poly.pdbx_strand_id
1 'polypeptide(L)'
;GVVGSFPALNARPAELLDEWLSRITQTLAQARAADPSRRIAPFAVNQIVHASNDRLAQDVEACVRHRVPIIITSLRAPDAVIRPVHAYGGVVFHDITTVRHAEKALEAGVDGLILVCAGAGGHAGTLSPFALVGEIRRFYD
;
A
#
# COMPACT_ATOMS: atom_id res chain seq x y z
N GLY A 1 10.95 -2.04 14.74
CA GLY A 1 10.74 -3.18 13.82
C GLY A 1 10.85 -2.72 12.40
N VAL A 2 10.57 -3.60 11.45
CA VAL A 2 10.54 -3.32 9.99
C VAL A 2 9.12 -3.54 9.49
N VAL A 3 8.62 -2.66 8.62
CA VAL A 3 7.30 -2.83 7.99
C VAL A 3 7.40 -3.93 6.93
N GLY A 4 6.54 -4.94 7.04
CA GLY A 4 6.35 -5.95 6.00
C GLY A 4 5.10 -5.67 5.17
N SER A 5 5.11 -6.06 3.90
CA SER A 5 3.96 -5.95 2.99
C SER A 5 3.71 -7.27 2.26
N PHE A 6 2.47 -7.51 1.84
CA PHE A 6 2.10 -8.60 0.96
C PHE A 6 1.05 -8.18 -0.09
N PRO A 7 1.03 -8.81 -1.28
CA PRO A 7 -0.02 -8.57 -2.26
C PRO A 7 -1.34 -9.23 -1.86
N ALA A 8 -2.44 -8.47 -1.84
CA ALA A 8 -3.78 -9.00 -1.54
C ALA A 8 -4.17 -10.15 -2.50
N LEU A 9 -3.79 -10.03 -3.78
CA LEU A 9 -4.06 -11.04 -4.83
C LEU A 9 -3.43 -12.42 -4.58
N ASN A 10 -2.50 -12.54 -3.62
CA ASN A 10 -1.91 -13.82 -3.24
C ASN A 10 -2.83 -14.65 -2.32
N ALA A 11 -3.73 -13.99 -1.59
CA ALA A 11 -4.72 -14.69 -0.77
C ALA A 11 -5.80 -15.28 -1.69
N ARG A 12 -5.73 -16.58 -1.96
CA ARG A 12 -6.64 -17.29 -2.88
C ARG A 12 -7.29 -18.46 -2.15
N PRO A 13 -8.63 -18.56 -2.09
CA PRO A 13 -9.64 -17.67 -2.71
C PRO A 13 -9.75 -16.31 -2.00
N ALA A 14 -10.65 -15.43 -2.44
CA ALA A 14 -10.62 -14.04 -2.02
C ALA A 14 -10.88 -13.81 -0.52
N GLU A 15 -11.71 -14.68 0.04
CA GLU A 15 -12.09 -14.74 1.44
C GLU A 15 -10.88 -14.98 2.36
N LEU A 16 -9.84 -15.63 1.84
CA LEU A 16 -8.63 -15.96 2.60
C LEU A 16 -7.88 -14.71 3.06
N LEU A 17 -8.10 -13.55 2.41
CA LEU A 17 -7.49 -12.29 2.84
C LEU A 17 -7.96 -11.90 4.25
N ASP A 18 -9.23 -12.11 4.57
CA ASP A 18 -9.80 -11.76 5.89
C ASP A 18 -9.16 -12.61 7.00
N GLU A 19 -8.93 -13.89 6.73
CA GLU A 19 -8.23 -14.81 7.64
C GLU A 19 -6.78 -14.38 7.86
N TRP A 20 -6.07 -14.00 6.80
CA TRP A 20 -4.68 -13.52 6.89
C TRP A 20 -4.59 -12.25 7.73
N LEU A 21 -5.48 -11.28 7.48
CA LEU A 21 -5.54 -10.02 8.23
C LEU A 21 -5.86 -10.24 9.71
N SER A 22 -6.82 -11.13 10.01
CA SER A 22 -7.13 -11.55 11.37
C SER A 22 -5.91 -12.12 12.08
N ARG A 23 -5.22 -13.07 11.44
CA ARG A 23 -4.04 -13.72 12.00
C ARG A 23 -2.91 -12.72 12.27
N ILE A 24 -2.60 -11.86 11.30
CA ILE A 24 -1.53 -10.85 11.44
C ILE A 24 -1.86 -9.90 12.59
N THR A 25 -3.07 -9.34 12.61
CA THR A 25 -3.50 -8.36 13.63
C THR A 25 -3.46 -8.96 15.03
N GLN A 26 -3.99 -10.17 15.21
CA GLN A 26 -4.00 -10.86 16.50
C GLN A 26 -2.58 -11.20 16.96
N THR A 27 -1.74 -11.74 16.08
CA THR A 27 -0.35 -12.09 16.40
C THR A 27 0.44 -10.86 16.83
N LEU A 28 0.30 -9.74 16.12
CA LEU A 28 0.97 -8.50 16.47
C LEU A 28 0.45 -7.92 17.79
N ALA A 29 -0.86 -7.98 18.04
CA ALA A 29 -1.44 -7.53 19.30
C ALA A 29 -0.94 -8.35 20.50
N GLN A 30 -0.92 -9.68 20.37
CA GLN A 30 -0.40 -10.59 21.39
C GLN A 30 1.09 -10.33 21.67
N ALA A 31 1.90 -10.16 20.62
CA ALA A 31 3.32 -9.86 20.77
C ALA A 31 3.57 -8.50 21.46
N ARG A 32 2.74 -7.48 21.21
CA ARG A 32 2.80 -6.18 21.91
C ARG A 32 2.39 -6.30 23.38
N ALA A 33 1.38 -7.12 23.68
CA ALA A 33 0.93 -7.35 25.05
C ALA A 33 1.95 -8.14 25.88
N ALA A 34 2.62 -9.12 25.26
CA ALA A 34 3.62 -9.95 25.92
C ALA A 34 4.91 -9.19 26.26
N ASP A 35 5.28 -8.20 25.44
CA ASP A 35 6.43 -7.32 25.71
C ASP A 35 6.14 -5.90 25.19
N PRO A 36 5.62 -5.01 26.07
CA PRO A 36 5.34 -3.62 25.71
C PRO A 36 6.59 -2.81 25.30
N SER A 37 7.79 -3.26 25.67
CA SER A 37 9.04 -2.59 25.29
C SER A 37 9.46 -2.93 23.85
N ARG A 38 8.88 -3.98 23.26
CA ARG A 38 9.21 -4.45 21.93
C ARG A 38 8.74 -3.49 20.85
N ARG A 39 9.67 -3.00 20.02
CA ARG A 39 9.36 -2.15 18.86
C ARG A 39 8.80 -2.97 17.69
N ILE A 40 7.50 -3.14 17.64
CA ILE A 40 6.78 -3.83 16.56
C ILE A 40 6.26 -2.80 15.55
N ALA A 41 6.65 -2.93 14.27
CA ALA A 41 6.19 -2.07 13.19
C ALA A 41 4.77 -2.45 12.73
N PRO A 42 4.02 -1.53 12.10
CA PRO A 42 2.80 -1.88 11.38
C PRO A 42 3.11 -2.78 10.17
N PHE A 43 2.07 -3.33 9.56
CA PHE A 43 2.14 -4.08 8.30
C PHE A 43 1.44 -3.30 7.19
N ALA A 44 1.76 -3.63 5.94
CA ALA A 44 1.12 -3.05 4.77
C ALA A 44 0.45 -4.12 3.91
N VAL A 45 -0.53 -3.70 3.10
CA VAL A 45 -1.18 -4.55 2.10
C VAL A 45 -1.12 -3.86 0.75
N ASN A 46 -0.64 -4.57 -0.27
CA ASN A 46 -0.60 -4.06 -1.64
C ASN A 46 -1.89 -4.40 -2.42
N GLN A 47 -2.53 -3.38 -2.97
CA GLN A 47 -3.76 -3.41 -3.75
C GLN A 47 -3.46 -3.04 -5.21
N ILE A 48 -3.73 -3.99 -6.12
CA ILE A 48 -3.55 -3.76 -7.56
C ILE A 48 -4.78 -3.05 -8.12
N VAL A 49 -4.64 -1.75 -8.39
CA VAL A 49 -5.72 -0.91 -8.91
C VAL A 49 -5.75 -1.01 -10.43
N HIS A 50 -6.41 -2.05 -10.94
CA HIS A 50 -6.58 -2.26 -12.38
C HIS A 50 -7.97 -2.80 -12.69
N ALA A 51 -8.50 -2.48 -13.87
CA ALA A 51 -9.85 -2.90 -14.28
C ALA A 51 -10.02 -4.43 -14.40
N SER A 52 -8.92 -5.17 -14.53
CA SER A 52 -8.93 -6.64 -14.54
C SER A 52 -8.94 -7.26 -13.14
N ASN A 53 -8.82 -6.46 -12.07
CA ASN A 53 -8.93 -6.94 -10.70
C ASN A 53 -10.39 -6.85 -10.26
N ASP A 54 -11.11 -7.96 -10.39
CA ASP A 54 -12.53 -8.10 -10.08
C ASP A 54 -12.83 -8.12 -8.56
N ARG A 55 -11.82 -8.35 -7.73
CA ARG A 55 -11.93 -8.45 -6.27
C ARG A 55 -11.41 -7.24 -5.49
N LEU A 56 -10.97 -6.18 -6.16
CA LEU A 56 -10.43 -4.99 -5.50
C LEU A 56 -11.37 -4.43 -4.42
N ALA A 57 -12.67 -4.35 -4.71
CA ALA A 57 -13.66 -3.85 -3.76
C ALA A 57 -13.76 -4.74 -2.51
N GLN A 58 -13.81 -6.06 -2.69
CA GLN A 58 -13.83 -7.04 -1.59
C GLN A 58 -12.56 -6.95 -0.74
N ASP A 59 -11.41 -6.80 -1.38
CA ASP A 59 -10.12 -6.71 -0.69
C ASP A 59 -9.98 -5.42 0.11
N VAL A 60 -10.43 -4.29 -0.46
CA VAL A 60 -10.45 -2.99 0.23
C VAL A 60 -11.41 -3.04 1.42
N GLU A 61 -12.59 -3.65 1.27
CA GLU A 61 -13.54 -3.80 2.38
C GLU A 61 -12.94 -4.63 3.53
N ALA A 62 -12.25 -5.74 3.21
CA ALA A 62 -11.52 -6.52 4.22
C ALA A 62 -10.46 -5.66 4.92
N CYS A 63 -9.68 -4.88 4.16
CA CYS A 63 -8.68 -3.97 4.74
C CYS A 63 -9.31 -2.91 5.66
N VAL A 64 -10.50 -2.39 5.32
CA VAL A 64 -11.25 -1.44 6.14
C VAL A 64 -11.75 -2.07 7.43
N ARG A 65 -12.36 -3.28 7.36
CA ARG A 65 -12.82 -4.01 8.56
C ARG A 65 -11.68 -4.26 9.54
N HIS A 66 -10.51 -4.64 9.03
CA HIS A 66 -9.32 -4.89 9.83
C HIS A 66 -8.49 -3.64 10.14
N ARG A 67 -8.89 -2.46 9.64
CA ARG A 67 -8.19 -1.17 9.79
C ARG A 67 -6.70 -1.28 9.48
N VAL A 68 -6.37 -1.84 8.32
CA VAL A 68 -4.98 -2.05 7.88
C VAL A 68 -4.21 -0.73 7.91
N PRO A 69 -3.10 -0.62 8.65
CA PRO A 69 -2.52 0.69 8.93
C PRO A 69 -1.87 1.34 7.70
N ILE A 70 -1.37 0.54 6.75
CA ILE A 70 -0.72 1.03 5.53
C ILE A 70 -1.28 0.28 4.32
N ILE A 71 -1.78 1.00 3.32
CA ILE A 71 -2.14 0.45 2.02
C ILE A 71 -1.17 0.94 0.97
N ILE A 72 -0.68 0.01 0.15
CA ILE A 72 0.10 0.31 -1.05
C ILE A 72 -0.81 0.09 -2.25
N THR A 73 -0.78 0.98 -3.22
CA THR A 73 -1.55 0.88 -4.45
C THR A 73 -0.63 0.98 -5.66
N SER A 74 -0.98 0.32 -6.76
CA SER A 74 -0.19 0.34 -7.99
C SER A 74 -1.08 0.40 -9.25
N LEU A 75 -0.45 0.70 -10.40
CA LEU A 75 -1.00 0.74 -11.76
C LEU A 75 -1.88 1.94 -12.12
N ARG A 76 -3.08 2.09 -11.53
CA ARG A 76 -3.99 3.21 -11.82
C ARG A 76 -4.25 4.06 -10.58
N ALA A 77 -4.80 5.25 -10.80
CA ALA A 77 -5.14 6.20 -9.73
C ALA A 77 -5.98 5.52 -8.62
N PRO A 78 -5.60 5.69 -7.34
CA PRO A 78 -6.17 4.90 -6.25
C PRO A 78 -7.41 5.53 -5.60
N ASP A 79 -8.19 6.34 -6.33
CA ASP A 79 -9.31 7.14 -5.81
C ASP A 79 -10.30 6.31 -4.97
N ALA A 80 -10.61 5.09 -5.42
CA ALA A 80 -11.54 4.17 -4.76
C ALA A 80 -11.00 3.58 -3.44
N VAL A 81 -9.70 3.68 -3.20
CA VAL A 81 -9.00 3.11 -2.03
C VAL A 81 -8.72 4.16 -0.97
N ILE A 82 -8.39 5.39 -1.37
CA ILE A 82 -7.92 6.46 -0.45
C ILE A 82 -8.97 6.78 0.61
N ARG A 83 -10.18 7.18 0.18
CA ARG A 83 -11.21 7.65 1.11
C ARG A 83 -11.59 6.60 2.17
N PRO A 84 -11.83 5.31 1.83
CA PRO A 84 -12.09 4.28 2.84
C PRO A 84 -10.93 4.08 3.82
N VAL A 85 -9.69 4.21 3.37
CA VAL A 85 -8.48 4.03 4.21
C VAL A 85 -8.30 5.19 5.18
N HIS A 86 -8.40 6.42 4.67
CA HIS A 86 -8.33 7.62 5.50
C HIS A 86 -9.46 7.70 6.53
N ALA A 87 -10.64 7.14 6.25
CA ALA A 87 -11.79 7.18 7.16
C ALA A 87 -11.54 6.50 8.52
N TYR A 88 -10.56 5.58 8.61
CA TYR A 88 -10.14 4.98 9.88
C TYR A 88 -8.74 5.41 10.34
N GLY A 89 -8.10 6.35 9.63
CA GLY A 89 -6.77 6.86 9.93
C GLY A 89 -5.62 6.00 9.40
N GLY A 90 -5.87 5.09 8.45
CA GLY A 90 -4.80 4.43 7.70
C GLY A 90 -4.16 5.38 6.69
N VAL A 91 -2.97 5.03 6.19
CA VAL A 91 -2.24 5.81 5.17
C VAL A 91 -2.09 5.02 3.88
N VAL A 92 -2.06 5.73 2.75
CA VAL A 92 -1.95 5.18 1.40
C VAL A 92 -0.67 5.65 0.73
N PHE A 93 0.14 4.70 0.27
CA PHE A 93 1.27 4.94 -0.61
C PHE A 93 0.95 4.44 -2.01
N HIS A 94 1.48 5.12 -3.03
CA HIS A 94 1.27 4.71 -4.42
C HIS A 94 2.57 4.48 -5.17
N ASP A 95 2.65 3.33 -5.86
CA ASP A 95 3.76 2.99 -6.75
C ASP A 95 3.68 3.83 -8.02
N ILE A 96 4.76 4.55 -8.31
CA ILE A 96 4.89 5.37 -9.52
C ILE A 96 6.16 5.02 -10.28
N THR A 97 6.08 5.13 -11.60
CA THR A 97 7.18 4.88 -12.53
C THR A 97 7.53 6.11 -13.37
N THR A 98 6.70 7.15 -13.33
CA THR A 98 6.83 8.38 -14.11
C THR A 98 6.37 9.59 -13.29
N VAL A 99 6.81 10.79 -13.67
CA VAL A 99 6.38 12.06 -13.06
C VAL A 99 4.86 12.24 -13.16
N ARG A 100 4.27 11.94 -14.34
CA ARG A 100 2.83 12.01 -14.54
C ARG A 100 2.02 11.09 -13.62
N HIS A 101 2.56 9.91 -13.29
CA HIS A 101 1.91 9.01 -12.33
C HIS A 101 1.95 9.61 -10.92
N ALA A 102 3.06 10.24 -10.53
CA ALA A 102 3.18 10.93 -9.26
C ALA A 102 2.19 12.09 -9.14
N GLU A 103 2.10 12.96 -10.15
CA GLU A 103 1.13 14.08 -10.18
C GLU A 103 -0.29 13.58 -9.92
N LYS A 104 -0.73 12.55 -10.67
CA LYS A 104 -2.08 11.97 -10.50
C LYS A 104 -2.30 11.31 -9.15
N ALA A 105 -1.30 10.62 -8.61
CA ALA A 105 -1.41 9.98 -7.31
C ALA A 105 -1.53 11.03 -6.20
N LEU A 106 -0.75 12.11 -6.27
CA LEU A 106 -0.82 13.22 -5.33
C LEU A 106 -2.15 13.99 -5.45
N GLU A 107 -2.63 14.24 -6.68
CA GLU A 107 -3.95 14.81 -6.94
C GLU A 107 -5.08 13.98 -6.31
N ALA A 108 -4.96 12.64 -6.34
CA ALA A 108 -5.91 11.74 -5.70
C ALA A 108 -5.85 11.79 -4.16
N GLY A 109 -4.74 12.29 -3.59
CA GLY A 109 -4.56 12.48 -2.14
C GLY A 109 -3.84 11.32 -1.43
N VAL A 110 -2.88 10.67 -2.08
CA VAL A 110 -2.03 9.67 -1.41
C VAL A 110 -1.09 10.33 -0.38
N ASP A 111 -0.75 9.61 0.69
CA ASP A 111 0.13 10.08 1.76
C ASP A 111 1.62 9.96 1.41
N GLY A 112 1.94 9.22 0.35
CA GLY A 112 3.31 9.09 -0.12
C GLY A 112 3.44 8.33 -1.44
N LEU A 113 4.65 8.39 -1.99
CA LEU A 113 5.00 7.80 -3.26
C LEU A 113 6.09 6.74 -3.09
N ILE A 114 5.95 5.63 -3.81
CA ILE A 114 6.96 4.59 -3.94
C ILE A 114 7.51 4.66 -5.37
N LEU A 115 8.75 5.13 -5.51
CA LEU A 115 9.37 5.39 -6.81
C LEU A 115 9.99 4.09 -7.37
N VAL A 116 9.26 3.41 -8.24
CA VAL A 116 9.70 2.14 -8.86
C VAL A 116 10.53 2.44 -10.11
N CYS A 117 11.84 2.56 -9.92
CA CYS A 117 12.81 3.02 -10.91
C CYS A 117 13.43 1.88 -11.74
N ALA A 118 14.26 2.24 -12.72
CA ALA A 118 15.05 1.29 -13.50
C ALA A 118 15.91 0.39 -12.60
N GLY A 119 15.90 -0.92 -12.87
CA GLY A 119 16.60 -1.93 -12.08
C GLY A 119 15.77 -2.54 -10.94
N ALA A 120 14.55 -2.03 -10.67
CA ALA A 120 13.61 -2.71 -9.79
C ALA A 120 13.11 -4.02 -10.42
N GLY A 121 12.72 -4.98 -9.58
CA GLY A 121 12.09 -6.22 -10.05
C GLY A 121 10.63 -6.00 -10.47
N GLY A 122 10.11 -6.84 -11.37
CA GLY A 122 8.71 -6.81 -11.78
C GLY A 122 8.39 -5.66 -12.75
N HIS A 123 7.26 -4.96 -12.52
CA HIS A 123 6.77 -3.87 -13.39
C HIS A 123 7.50 -2.55 -13.09
N ALA A 124 8.79 -2.51 -13.42
CA ALA A 124 9.65 -1.37 -13.15
C ALA A 124 9.53 -0.26 -14.21
N GLY A 125 9.76 0.99 -13.77
CA GLY A 125 9.96 2.12 -14.68
C GLY A 125 11.33 2.08 -15.37
N THR A 126 11.52 2.97 -16.35
CA THR A 126 12.78 3.09 -17.11
C THR A 126 13.65 4.26 -16.65
N LEU A 127 13.16 5.09 -15.73
CA LEU A 127 13.86 6.27 -15.24
C LEU A 127 14.89 5.90 -14.17
N SER A 128 16.01 6.63 -14.16
CA SER A 128 17.02 6.56 -13.11
C SER A 128 16.43 7.01 -11.76
N PRO A 129 16.76 6.34 -10.64
CA PRO A 129 16.29 6.76 -9.32
C PRO A 129 16.76 8.17 -8.95
N PHE A 130 17.98 8.56 -9.35
CA PHE A 130 18.49 9.91 -9.08
C PHE A 130 17.72 11.00 -9.85
N ALA A 131 17.34 10.71 -11.10
CA ALA A 131 16.57 11.64 -11.91
C ALA A 131 15.12 11.73 -11.41
N LEU A 132 14.46 10.59 -11.19
CA LEU A 132 13.05 10.58 -10.78
C LEU A 132 12.85 11.24 -9.41
N VAL A 133 13.70 10.95 -8.42
CA VAL A 133 13.63 11.63 -7.12
C VAL A 133 13.80 13.14 -7.28
N GLY A 134 14.77 13.58 -8.09
CA GLY A 134 15.01 15.00 -8.36
C GLY A 134 13.79 15.70 -8.96
N GLU A 135 13.14 15.08 -9.94
CA GLU A 135 11.93 15.64 -10.57
C GLU A 135 10.75 15.71 -9.60
N ILE A 136 10.48 14.66 -8.82
CA ILE A 136 9.38 14.65 -7.86
C ILE A 136 9.58 15.72 -6.77
N ARG A 137 10.81 15.90 -6.29
CA ARG A 137 11.16 16.90 -5.27
C ARG A 137 10.93 18.35 -5.70
N ARG A 138 10.70 18.62 -6.99
CA ARG A 138 10.37 19.97 -7.48
C ARG A 138 8.95 20.40 -7.10
N PHE A 139 8.08 19.46 -6.77
CA PHE A 139 6.66 19.73 -6.48
C PHE A 139 6.10 18.94 -5.29
N TYR A 140 6.91 18.11 -4.62
CA TYR A 140 6.51 17.31 -3.46
C TYR A 140 7.62 17.23 -2.39
N ASP A 141 7.29 17.64 -1.18
CA ASP A 141 8.18 17.79 -0.01
C ASP A 141 8.15 16.61 0.98
#